data_AF-A0A967KHB2-F1
#
_entry.id   AF-A0A967KHB2-F1
#
_cell.length_a   1.000
_cell.length_b   1.000
_cell.length_c   1.000
_cell.angle_alpha   90.00
_cell.angle_beta   90.00
_cell.angle_gamma   90.00
#
_symmetry.space_group_name_H-M   'P 1'
#
loop_
_entity.id
_entity.type
_entity.pdbx_description
1 polymer ?
#
loop_
_entity_poly.entity_id
_entity_poly.type
_entity_poly.pdbx_seq_one_letter_code
_entity_poly.pdbx_strand_id
1 'polypeptide(L)'
;MTGRGHPPNSRGAALLICLLLLTALTLLGLAAASDMTLQHRMAGNIESARESLRNAEAGLLWAERWLLSLSGDARPASCAANCAPGDVIRAENVYPPSPAVFDENWWAIHGIAAGVEPELGILDPDLYDLGSHWLVEEVHHATQTTTPDHPGEVSYYRITARGSEAGGAGVSIVQGILARPWGDPKWTDPLPPGFGQRNLCHRFGIAPPCGRVAWRQLR
;
A
#
# COMPACT_ATOMS: atom_id res chain seq x y z
N MET A 1 41.40 8.44 -82.68
CA MET A 1 39.94 8.24 -82.42
C MET A 1 39.72 6.73 -82.45
N THR A 2 39.25 6.00 -81.45
CA THR A 2 38.53 6.28 -80.20
C THR A 2 38.64 4.99 -79.38
N GLY A 3 39.04 5.07 -78.10
CA GLY A 3 39.09 3.91 -77.20
C GLY A 3 37.69 3.53 -76.71
N ARG A 4 37.31 2.25 -76.85
CA ARG A 4 36.08 1.67 -76.27
C ARG A 4 36.41 1.04 -74.92
N GLY A 5 35.98 1.69 -73.83
CA GLY A 5 35.93 1.08 -72.51
C GLY A 5 34.72 0.15 -72.37
N HIS A 6 34.95 -1.10 -71.95
CA HIS A 6 33.90 -2.05 -71.63
C HIS A 6 33.36 -1.73 -70.22
N PRO A 7 32.03 -1.58 -70.00
CA PRO A 7 31.51 -1.29 -68.67
C PRO A 7 31.76 -2.50 -67.75
N PRO A 8 32.35 -2.31 -66.55
CA PRO A 8 32.57 -3.41 -65.62
C PRO A 8 31.24 -3.96 -65.11
N ASN A 9 31.18 -5.29 -64.96
CA ASN A 9 30.01 -6.06 -64.50
C ASN A 9 29.48 -5.55 -63.14
N SER A 10 28.56 -4.60 -63.18
CA SER A 10 28.03 -3.86 -62.02
C SER A 10 26.99 -4.64 -61.19
N ARG A 11 26.63 -5.86 -61.62
CA ARG A 11 25.62 -6.70 -60.96
C ARG A 11 26.03 -7.23 -59.59
N GLY A 12 27.31 -7.52 -59.36
CA GLY A 12 27.81 -8.03 -58.07
C GLY A 12 27.92 -6.95 -56.99
N ALA A 13 28.33 -5.73 -57.38
CA ALA A 13 28.47 -4.60 -56.46
C ALA A 13 27.11 -4.15 -55.89
N ALA A 14 26.05 -4.17 -56.70
CA ALA A 14 24.70 -3.83 -56.25
C ALA A 14 24.18 -4.79 -55.17
N LEU A 15 24.44 -6.10 -55.32
CA LEU A 15 24.04 -7.12 -54.33
C LEU A 15 24.79 -6.94 -52.99
N LEU A 16 26.09 -6.61 -53.03
CA LEU A 16 26.86 -6.35 -51.81
C LEU A 16 26.36 -5.10 -51.07
N ILE A 17 26.06 -4.03 -51.81
CA ILE A 17 25.50 -2.81 -51.22
C ILE A 17 24.12 -3.11 -50.62
N CYS A 18 23.24 -3.83 -51.31
CA CYS A 18 21.95 -4.25 -50.76
C CYS A 18 22.11 -5.11 -49.50
N LEU A 19 23.06 -6.04 -49.47
CA LEU A 19 23.32 -6.87 -48.29
C LEU A 19 23.83 -6.02 -47.11
N LEU A 20 24.73 -5.08 -47.34
CA LEU A 20 25.22 -4.14 -46.31
C LEU A 20 24.08 -3.26 -45.77
N LEU A 21 23.21 -2.77 -46.65
CA LEU A 21 22.05 -1.98 -46.24
C LEU A 21 21.03 -2.82 -45.45
N LEU A 22 20.73 -4.05 -45.91
CA LEU A 22 19.84 -4.96 -45.20
C LEU A 22 20.40 -5.32 -43.82
N THR A 23 21.70 -5.63 -43.72
CA THR A 23 22.34 -5.94 -42.44
C THR A 23 22.32 -4.75 -41.49
N ALA A 24 22.65 -3.54 -41.97
CA ALA A 24 22.52 -2.32 -41.17
C ALA A 24 21.08 -2.10 -40.66
N LEU A 25 20.06 -2.29 -41.52
CA LEU A 25 18.65 -2.20 -41.13
C LEU A 25 18.25 -3.26 -40.11
N THR A 26 18.73 -4.50 -40.23
CA THR A 26 18.44 -5.55 -39.23
C THR A 26 19.06 -5.27 -37.87
N LEU A 27 20.28 -4.73 -37.82
CA LEU A 27 20.94 -4.36 -36.57
C LEU A 27 20.21 -3.20 -35.88
N LEU A 28 19.75 -2.20 -36.65
CA LEU A 28 18.90 -1.13 -36.14
C LEU A 28 17.56 -1.65 -35.61
N GLY A 29 16.93 -2.58 -36.34
CA GLY A 29 15.69 -3.22 -35.92
C GLY A 29 15.85 -4.03 -34.63
N LEU A 30 16.95 -4.77 -34.48
CA LEU A 30 17.24 -5.55 -33.28
C LEU A 30 17.54 -4.66 -32.07
N ALA A 31 18.31 -3.58 -32.28
CA ALA A 31 18.57 -2.60 -31.24
C ALA A 31 17.26 -1.95 -30.74
N ALA A 32 16.38 -1.53 -31.66
CA ALA A 32 15.08 -0.96 -31.31
C ALA A 32 14.19 -1.97 -30.55
N ALA A 33 14.13 -3.23 -31.00
CA ALA A 33 13.37 -4.27 -30.31
C ALA A 33 13.90 -4.58 -28.90
N SER A 34 15.23 -4.52 -28.71
CA SER A 34 15.85 -4.73 -27.39
C SER A 34 15.49 -3.60 -26.40
N ASP A 35 15.46 -2.35 -26.87
CA ASP A 35 15.07 -1.20 -26.05
C ASP A 35 13.58 -1.25 -25.67
N MET A 36 12.72 -1.59 -26.63
CA MET A 36 11.28 -1.81 -26.38
C MET A 36 11.03 -2.87 -25.30
N THR A 37 11.83 -3.94 -25.29
CA THR A 37 11.69 -5.00 -24.28
C THR A 37 12.07 -4.52 -22.88
N LEU A 38 13.12 -3.70 -22.75
CA LEU A 38 13.52 -3.11 -21.47
C LEU A 38 12.48 -2.11 -20.97
N GLN A 39 12.00 -1.23 -21.85
CA GLN A 39 10.94 -0.28 -21.53
C GLN A 39 9.67 -0.98 -21.06
N HIS A 40 9.28 -2.08 -21.71
CA HIS A 40 8.13 -2.88 -21.31
C HIS A 40 8.29 -3.47 -19.89
N ARG A 41 9.47 -4.02 -19.56
CA ARG A 41 9.75 -4.54 -18.21
C ARG A 41 9.75 -3.45 -17.15
N MET A 42 10.32 -2.28 -17.45
CA MET A 42 10.29 -1.13 -16.52
C MET A 42 8.86 -0.63 -16.30
N ALA A 43 8.06 -0.54 -17.36
CA ALA A 43 6.65 -0.17 -17.25
C ALA A 43 5.87 -1.18 -16.40
N GLY A 44 6.10 -2.48 -16.59
CA GLY A 44 5.54 -3.55 -15.75
C GLY A 44 5.92 -3.38 -14.28
N ASN A 45 7.21 -3.24 -13.97
CA ASN A 45 7.68 -3.06 -12.59
C ASN A 45 7.07 -1.82 -11.90
N ILE A 46 6.90 -0.71 -12.64
CA ILE A 46 6.27 0.50 -12.11
C ILE A 46 4.79 0.26 -11.81
N GLU A 47 4.07 -0.44 -12.69
CA GLU A 47 2.66 -0.75 -12.47
C GLU A 47 2.47 -1.69 -11.28
N SER A 48 3.26 -2.76 -11.21
CA SER A 48 3.35 -3.68 -10.06
C SER A 48 3.61 -2.95 -8.74
N ALA A 49 4.55 -2.01 -8.73
CA ALA A 49 4.85 -1.21 -7.55
C ALA A 49 3.69 -0.28 -7.17
N ARG A 50 3.00 0.32 -8.15
CA ARG A 50 1.82 1.17 -7.90
C ARG A 50 0.63 0.38 -7.39
N GLU A 51 0.39 -0.80 -7.95
CA GLU A 51 -0.67 -1.69 -7.53
C GLU A 51 -0.47 -2.17 -6.09
N SER A 52 0.70 -2.73 -5.79
CA SER A 52 1.02 -3.17 -4.43
C SER A 52 0.92 -2.02 -3.41
N LEU A 53 1.36 -0.80 -3.77
CA LEU A 53 1.23 0.38 -2.92
C LEU A 53 -0.24 0.76 -2.70
N ARG A 54 -1.06 0.79 -3.77
CA ARG A 54 -2.50 1.07 -3.67
C ARG A 54 -3.20 0.07 -2.75
N ASN A 55 -2.85 -1.22 -2.87
CA ASN A 55 -3.41 -2.27 -2.02
C ASN A 55 -2.97 -2.11 -0.56
N ALA A 56 -1.72 -1.72 -0.32
CA ALA A 56 -1.22 -1.42 1.03
C ALA A 56 -1.94 -0.21 1.64
N GLU A 57 -2.14 0.85 0.86
CA GLU A 57 -2.90 2.04 1.28
C GLU A 57 -4.37 1.72 1.56
N ALA A 58 -5.00 0.85 0.77
CA ALA A 58 -6.35 0.37 1.01
C ALA A 58 -6.47 -0.35 2.37
N GLY A 59 -5.50 -1.22 2.70
CA GLY A 59 -5.44 -1.89 4.00
C GLY A 59 -5.24 -0.92 5.16
N LEU A 60 -4.35 0.07 5.00
CA LEU A 60 -4.16 1.13 5.99
C LEU A 60 -5.44 1.95 6.22
N LEU A 61 -6.12 2.33 5.14
CA LEU A 61 -7.38 3.08 5.22
C LEU A 61 -8.50 2.25 5.86
N TRP A 62 -8.56 0.95 5.57
CA TRP A 62 -9.52 0.05 6.20
C TRP A 62 -9.30 -0.06 7.71
N ALA A 63 -8.06 -0.29 8.14
CA ALA A 63 -7.68 -0.33 9.55
C ALA A 63 -8.03 0.97 10.29
N GLU A 64 -7.77 2.12 9.67
CA GLU A 64 -8.15 3.42 10.24
C GLU A 64 -9.66 3.58 10.36
N ARG A 65 -10.43 3.16 9.35
CA ARG A 65 -11.89 3.20 9.40
C ARG A 65 -12.42 2.32 10.52
N TRP A 66 -11.93 1.09 10.62
CA TRP A 66 -12.32 0.18 11.68
C TRP A 66 -11.97 0.76 13.07
N LEU A 67 -10.75 1.27 13.24
CA LEU A 67 -10.37 1.92 14.50
C LEU A 67 -11.23 3.14 14.82
N LEU A 68 -11.67 3.90 13.83
CA LEU A 68 -12.52 5.08 14.04
C LEU A 68 -14.01 4.73 14.14
N SER A 69 -14.42 3.49 13.83
CA SER A 69 -15.81 3.05 13.91
C SER A 69 -16.17 2.44 15.27
N LEU A 70 -15.19 2.06 16.10
CA LEU A 70 -15.51 1.56 17.45
C LEU A 70 -16.17 2.67 18.29
N SER A 71 -17.03 2.31 19.25
CA SER A 71 -17.69 3.30 20.10
C SER A 71 -16.67 4.20 20.81
N GLY A 72 -17.02 5.48 21.02
CA GLY A 72 -16.15 6.45 21.69
C GLY A 72 -16.17 6.37 23.22
N ASP A 73 -17.11 5.61 23.79
CA ASP A 73 -17.39 5.57 25.23
C ASP A 73 -16.21 5.09 26.06
N ALA A 74 -15.50 4.06 25.57
CA ALA A 74 -14.38 3.47 26.27
C ALA A 74 -13.30 3.03 25.27
N ARG A 75 -12.05 3.26 25.66
CA ARG A 75 -10.88 2.74 24.94
C ARG A 75 -10.83 1.21 25.06
N PRO A 76 -10.70 0.47 23.94
CA PRO A 76 -10.46 -0.97 23.97
C PRO A 76 -9.07 -1.26 24.54
N ALA A 77 -8.95 -2.37 25.28
CA ALA A 77 -7.66 -2.79 25.82
C ALA A 77 -6.70 -3.21 24.69
N SER A 78 -5.43 -2.85 24.81
CA SER A 78 -4.36 -3.38 23.98
C SER A 78 -3.83 -4.69 24.57
N CYS A 79 -3.67 -5.72 23.74
CA CYS A 79 -3.16 -7.02 24.19
C CYS A 79 -1.64 -7.14 24.02
N ALA A 80 -0.94 -7.49 25.10
CA ALA A 80 0.52 -7.65 25.10
C ALA A 80 1.00 -9.11 24.95
N ALA A 81 0.25 -10.10 25.43
CA ALA A 81 0.61 -11.52 25.37
C ALA A 81 -0.64 -12.41 25.48
N ASN A 82 -0.56 -13.64 24.93
CA ASN A 82 -1.64 -14.65 24.97
C ASN A 82 -2.98 -14.13 24.45
N CYS A 83 -2.94 -13.37 23.36
CA CYS A 83 -4.11 -12.72 22.84
C CYS A 83 -5.12 -13.71 22.27
N ALA A 84 -6.38 -13.48 22.59
CA ALA A 84 -7.49 -14.27 22.08
C ALA A 84 -7.77 -13.94 20.61
N PRO A 85 -8.42 -14.86 19.87
CA PRO A 85 -9.05 -14.53 18.61
C PRO A 85 -10.03 -13.35 18.82
N GLY A 86 -9.83 -12.25 18.10
CA GLY A 86 -10.61 -11.01 18.26
C GLY A 86 -9.88 -9.87 18.98
N ASP A 87 -8.76 -10.14 19.67
CA ASP A 87 -7.87 -9.08 20.12
C ASP A 87 -7.14 -8.52 18.90
N VAL A 88 -7.62 -7.40 18.37
CA VAL A 88 -7.03 -6.78 17.17
C VAL A 88 -5.89 -5.84 17.53
N ILE A 89 -6.08 -5.04 18.59
CA ILE A 89 -5.14 -4.03 19.04
C ILE A 89 -4.06 -4.70 19.88
N ARG A 90 -2.82 -4.69 19.39
CA ARG A 90 -1.66 -5.14 20.16
C ARG A 90 -1.05 -4.02 20.97
N ALA A 91 -0.39 -4.37 22.07
CA ALA A 91 0.51 -3.44 22.75
C ALA A 91 1.73 -3.16 21.88
N GLU A 92 2.44 -2.07 22.19
CA GLU A 92 3.67 -1.73 21.47
C GLU A 92 4.73 -2.84 21.58
N ASN A 93 5.43 -3.11 20.48
CA ASN A 93 6.55 -4.05 20.38
C ASN A 93 6.15 -5.53 20.53
N VAL A 94 4.87 -5.85 20.36
CA VAL A 94 4.43 -7.25 20.23
C VAL A 94 4.83 -7.80 18.87
N TYR A 95 4.70 -7.00 17.81
CA TYR A 95 5.18 -7.42 16.49
C TYR A 95 6.69 -7.19 16.36
N PRO A 96 7.38 -8.00 15.54
CA PRO A 96 8.79 -7.77 15.25
C PRO A 96 9.01 -6.36 14.68
N PRO A 97 10.16 -5.72 14.96
CA PRO A 97 10.41 -4.31 14.61
C PRO A 97 10.47 -4.04 13.09
N SER A 98 10.57 -5.10 12.27
CA SER A 98 10.60 -5.00 10.82
C SER A 98 9.60 -5.99 10.21
N PRO A 99 8.29 -5.72 10.31
CA PRO A 99 7.26 -6.58 9.72
C PRO A 99 7.41 -6.69 8.18
N ALA A 100 8.20 -5.79 7.58
CA ALA A 100 8.46 -5.76 6.15
C ALA A 100 9.30 -6.92 5.60
N VAL A 101 10.05 -7.63 6.44
CA VAL A 101 10.87 -8.76 5.98
C VAL A 101 10.11 -10.08 5.92
N PHE A 102 8.87 -10.12 6.43
CA PHE A 102 8.11 -11.36 6.52
C PHE A 102 7.27 -11.62 5.27
N ASP A 103 7.06 -12.91 5.01
CA ASP A 103 6.31 -13.42 3.88
C ASP A 103 4.79 -13.32 4.08
N GLU A 104 4.04 -13.66 3.03
CA GLU A 104 2.58 -13.65 3.06
C GLU A 104 1.99 -14.54 4.16
N ASN A 105 2.59 -15.71 4.41
CA ASN A 105 2.09 -16.64 5.42
C ASN A 105 2.15 -16.02 6.83
N TRP A 106 3.24 -15.33 7.17
CA TRP A 106 3.33 -14.61 8.43
C TRP A 106 2.25 -13.53 8.55
N TRP A 107 2.02 -12.77 7.48
CA TRP A 107 0.99 -11.72 7.43
C TRP A 107 -0.44 -12.27 7.50
N ALA A 108 -0.70 -13.45 6.93
CA ALA A 108 -1.99 -14.13 7.02
C ALA A 108 -2.29 -14.65 8.44
N ILE A 109 -1.26 -14.99 9.21
CA ILE A 109 -1.40 -15.47 10.60
C ILE A 109 -1.56 -14.30 11.59
N HIS A 110 -0.79 -13.23 11.42
CA HIS A 110 -0.71 -12.14 12.41
C HIS A 110 -1.54 -10.92 12.02
N GLY A 111 -1.75 -10.71 10.73
CA GLY A 111 -2.49 -9.58 10.18
C GLY A 111 -3.94 -9.91 9.90
N ILE A 112 -4.70 -8.86 9.62
CA ILE A 112 -6.11 -8.96 9.23
C ILE A 112 -6.19 -8.55 7.76
N ALA A 113 -6.92 -9.33 6.96
CA ALA A 113 -7.13 -8.99 5.56
C ALA A 113 -7.94 -7.69 5.42
N ALA A 114 -7.57 -6.85 4.45
CA ALA A 114 -8.36 -5.66 4.12
C ALA A 114 -9.77 -6.08 3.68
N GLY A 115 -10.78 -5.32 4.08
CA GLY A 115 -12.18 -5.64 3.80
C GLY A 115 -12.78 -6.73 4.69
N VAL A 116 -12.05 -7.25 5.69
CA VAL A 116 -12.64 -8.10 6.73
C VAL A 116 -12.83 -7.26 7.99
N GLU A 117 -14.06 -7.23 8.50
CA GLU A 117 -14.33 -6.69 9.83
C GLU A 117 -13.79 -7.67 10.89
N PRO A 118 -12.87 -7.22 11.76
CA PRO A 118 -12.19 -8.13 12.68
C PRO A 118 -13.07 -8.79 13.74
N GLU A 119 -14.15 -8.13 14.16
CA GLU A 119 -14.99 -8.58 15.28
C GLU A 119 -16.14 -9.48 14.83
N LEU A 120 -16.81 -9.08 13.75
CA LEU A 120 -18.00 -9.78 13.24
C LEU A 120 -17.72 -10.62 11.98
N GLY A 121 -16.54 -10.49 11.37
CA GLY A 121 -16.19 -11.19 10.13
C GLY A 121 -16.96 -10.72 8.89
N ILE A 122 -17.57 -9.53 8.95
CA ILE A 122 -18.30 -8.95 7.82
C ILE A 122 -17.31 -8.60 6.71
N LEU A 123 -17.66 -8.93 5.47
CA LEU A 123 -16.84 -8.67 4.29
C LEU A 123 -17.29 -7.39 3.57
N ASP A 124 -16.35 -6.51 3.28
CA ASP A 124 -16.48 -5.39 2.33
C ASP A 124 -16.07 -5.89 0.93
N PRO A 125 -17.03 -6.10 0.01
CA PRO A 125 -16.75 -6.69 -1.29
C PRO A 125 -15.85 -5.84 -2.19
N ASP A 126 -15.72 -4.53 -1.92
CA ASP A 126 -14.85 -3.64 -2.70
C ASP A 126 -13.38 -3.74 -2.27
N LEU A 127 -13.09 -4.32 -1.10
CA LEU A 127 -11.74 -4.41 -0.52
C LEU A 127 -11.26 -5.82 -0.24
N TYR A 128 -12.20 -6.77 -0.15
CA TYR A 128 -11.88 -8.16 0.06
C TYR A 128 -11.02 -8.69 -1.10
N ASP A 129 -10.01 -9.52 -0.77
CA ASP A 129 -9.11 -10.17 -1.73
C ASP A 129 -8.14 -9.24 -2.51
N LEU A 130 -7.92 -8.00 -2.04
CA LEU A 130 -6.90 -7.10 -2.61
C LEU A 130 -5.44 -7.54 -2.35
N GLY A 131 -5.20 -8.73 -1.78
CA GLY A 131 -3.86 -9.15 -1.33
C GLY A 131 -3.29 -8.22 -0.25
N SER A 132 -4.15 -7.63 0.57
CA SER A 132 -3.77 -6.62 1.56
C SER A 132 -4.03 -7.10 2.98
N HIS A 133 -3.05 -6.91 3.86
CA HIS A 133 -3.11 -7.26 5.28
C HIS A 133 -2.68 -6.08 6.13
N TRP A 134 -3.24 -5.92 7.31
CA TRP A 134 -2.89 -4.85 8.24
C TRP A 134 -2.74 -5.33 9.68
N LEU A 135 -1.92 -4.60 10.42
CA LEU A 135 -1.61 -4.80 11.83
C LEU A 135 -1.84 -3.48 12.55
N VAL A 136 -2.25 -3.53 13.81
CA VAL A 136 -2.37 -2.36 14.67
C VAL A 136 -1.69 -2.59 16.02
N GLU A 137 -0.88 -1.62 16.42
CA GLU A 137 -0.25 -1.53 17.73
C GLU A 137 -0.64 -0.21 18.40
N GLU A 138 -0.98 -0.24 19.68
CA GLU A 138 -1.08 0.96 20.51
C GLU A 138 0.32 1.35 20.97
N VAL A 139 0.82 2.48 20.48
CA VAL A 139 2.19 2.96 20.77
C VAL A 139 2.25 3.94 21.92
N HIS A 140 1.15 4.62 22.19
CA HIS A 140 1.08 5.58 23.28
C HIS A 140 -0.37 5.81 23.70
N HIS A 141 -0.57 5.97 25.00
CA HIS A 141 -1.84 6.36 25.58
C HIS A 141 -1.60 7.51 26.57
N ALA A 142 -2.34 8.59 26.40
CA ALA A 142 -2.28 9.76 27.26
C ALA A 142 -3.66 10.03 27.86
N THR A 143 -3.74 10.01 29.19
CA THR A 143 -4.88 10.55 29.94
C THR A 143 -4.75 12.07 30.00
N GLN A 144 -5.78 12.79 29.61
CA GLN A 144 -5.88 14.25 29.68
C GLN A 144 -6.97 14.66 30.69
N THR A 145 -6.82 15.85 31.28
CA THR A 145 -7.90 16.43 32.07
C THR A 145 -9.07 16.73 31.15
N THR A 146 -10.24 16.15 31.41
CA THR A 146 -11.46 16.40 30.63
C THR A 146 -11.78 17.90 30.61
N THR A 147 -11.85 18.50 29.43
CA THR A 147 -12.39 19.85 29.24
C THR A 147 -13.58 19.78 28.28
N PRO A 148 -14.41 20.84 28.16
CA PRO A 148 -15.51 20.87 27.19
C PRO A 148 -15.08 20.66 25.72
N ASP A 149 -13.79 20.91 25.43
CA ASP A 149 -13.19 20.85 24.10
C ASP A 149 -12.21 19.68 23.92
N HIS A 150 -11.79 19.01 25.01
CA HIS A 150 -10.82 17.93 24.99
C HIS A 150 -11.39 16.64 25.60
N PRO A 151 -11.40 15.55 24.82
CA PRO A 151 -11.69 14.21 25.33
C PRO A 151 -10.69 13.84 26.43
N GLY A 152 -11.17 13.09 27.43
CA GLY A 152 -10.37 12.74 28.61
C GLY A 152 -9.18 11.82 28.31
N GLU A 153 -9.14 11.17 27.15
CA GLU A 153 -8.05 10.25 26.80
C GLU A 153 -7.74 10.31 25.30
N VAL A 154 -6.47 10.13 24.93
CA VAL A 154 -6.03 9.97 23.54
C VAL A 154 -5.09 8.78 23.42
N SER A 155 -5.36 7.93 22.43
CA SER A 155 -4.48 6.81 22.06
C SER A 155 -3.86 7.05 20.70
N TYR A 156 -2.61 6.65 20.56
CA TYR A 156 -1.87 6.67 19.31
C TYR A 156 -1.65 5.23 18.86
N TYR A 157 -2.09 4.95 17.64
CA TYR A 157 -2.01 3.64 17.03
C TYR A 157 -1.03 3.66 15.87
N ARG A 158 -0.07 2.74 15.86
CA ARG A 158 0.75 2.44 14.69
C ARG A 158 0.06 1.36 13.89
N ILE A 159 -0.33 1.73 12.68
CA ILE A 159 -0.95 0.80 11.75
C ILE A 159 0.08 0.49 10.68
N THR A 160 0.35 -0.79 10.46
CA THR A 160 1.24 -1.24 9.39
C THR A 160 0.43 -2.08 8.43
N ALA A 161 0.44 -1.72 7.16
CA ALA A 161 -0.31 -2.43 6.12
C ALA A 161 0.63 -2.90 5.00
N ARG A 162 0.44 -4.14 4.58
CA ARG A 162 1.09 -4.78 3.43
C ARG A 162 0.08 -4.88 2.30
N GLY A 163 0.50 -4.56 1.10
CA GLY A 163 -0.22 -4.87 -0.13
C GLY A 163 0.67 -5.63 -1.09
N SER A 164 0.11 -6.65 -1.73
CA SER A 164 0.73 -7.34 -2.85
C SER A 164 0.01 -7.02 -4.16
N GLU A 165 0.72 -7.11 -5.27
CA GLU A 165 0.07 -7.14 -6.59
C GLU A 165 -0.67 -8.47 -6.82
N ALA A 166 -1.56 -8.49 -7.81
CA ALA A 166 -2.14 -9.72 -8.32
C ALA A 166 -1.04 -10.73 -8.73
N GLY A 167 -1.00 -11.90 -8.10
CA GLY A 167 0.03 -12.93 -8.33
C GLY A 167 1.26 -12.85 -7.42
N GLY A 168 1.36 -11.84 -6.55
CA GLY A 168 2.24 -11.84 -5.38
C GLY A 168 3.73 -11.51 -5.60
N ALA A 169 4.15 -11.09 -6.80
CA ALA A 169 5.57 -10.80 -7.07
C ALA A 169 6.03 -9.44 -6.53
N GLY A 170 5.18 -8.42 -6.58
CA GLY A 170 5.38 -7.09 -6.01
C GLY A 170 4.73 -6.94 -4.63
N VAL A 171 5.50 -6.44 -3.66
CA VAL A 171 5.03 -6.15 -2.29
C VAL A 171 5.39 -4.72 -1.93
N SER A 172 4.43 -3.99 -1.35
CA SER A 172 4.63 -2.67 -0.76
C SER A 172 4.08 -2.66 0.66
N ILE A 173 4.76 -1.93 1.54
CA ILE A 173 4.36 -1.82 2.94
C ILE A 173 4.32 -0.35 3.34
N VAL A 174 3.24 0.04 4.00
CA VAL A 174 3.02 1.40 4.48
C VAL A 174 2.75 1.36 5.97
N GLN A 175 3.07 2.46 6.64
CA GLN A 175 2.84 2.64 8.06
C GLN A 175 2.24 4.02 8.33
N GLY A 176 1.19 4.06 9.14
CA GLY A 176 0.56 5.27 9.62
C GLY A 176 0.57 5.34 11.15
N ILE A 177 0.60 6.56 11.69
CA ILE A 177 0.24 6.81 13.09
C ILE A 177 -1.12 7.50 13.10
N LEU A 178 -2.09 6.89 13.78
CA LEU A 178 -3.44 7.41 13.98
C LEU A 178 -3.59 7.85 15.44
N ALA A 179 -3.94 9.12 15.66
CA ALA A 179 -4.40 9.59 16.96
C ALA A 179 -5.92 9.42 17.04
N ARG A 180 -6.40 8.79 18.11
CA ARG A 180 -7.83 8.64 18.38
C ARG A 180 -8.14 9.03 19.82
N PRO A 181 -9.01 10.03 20.03
CA PRO A 181 -9.53 10.33 21.35
C PRO A 181 -10.67 9.42 21.81
N TRP A 182 -10.88 9.36 23.12
CA TRP A 182 -11.86 8.53 23.82
C TRP A 182 -12.56 9.30 24.96
N GLY A 183 -13.73 8.79 25.38
CA GLY A 183 -14.45 9.29 26.55
C GLY A 183 -15.17 10.63 26.35
N ASP A 184 -15.47 11.01 25.10
CA ASP A 184 -16.28 12.19 24.79
C ASP A 184 -17.61 11.76 24.14
N PRO A 185 -18.77 12.12 24.72
CA PRO A 185 -20.09 11.78 24.18
C PRO A 185 -20.39 12.41 22.81
N LYS A 186 -19.58 13.36 22.31
CA LYS A 186 -19.64 13.83 20.91
C LYS A 186 -19.21 12.76 19.92
N TRP A 187 -18.45 11.74 20.34
CA TRP A 187 -18.23 10.55 19.53
C TRP A 187 -19.53 9.75 19.48
N THR A 188 -20.29 9.92 18.41
CA THR A 188 -21.49 9.11 18.16
C THR A 188 -21.11 7.73 17.60
N ASP A 189 -22.00 6.75 17.84
CA ASP A 189 -22.10 5.40 17.23
C ASP A 189 -21.77 5.33 15.71
N PRO A 190 -21.53 4.14 15.12
CA PRO A 190 -20.42 3.88 14.21
C PRO A 190 -20.40 4.73 12.94
N LEU A 191 -19.18 4.94 12.44
CA LEU A 191 -18.90 5.62 11.18
C LEU A 191 -19.85 5.13 10.06
N PRO A 192 -20.50 6.05 9.32
CA PRO A 192 -21.30 5.65 8.16
C PRO A 192 -20.41 4.97 7.11
N PRO A 193 -20.90 3.92 6.43
CA PRO A 193 -20.14 3.19 5.44
C PRO A 193 -19.67 4.13 4.33
N GLY A 194 -18.34 4.21 4.12
CA GLY A 194 -17.73 5.07 3.10
C GLY A 194 -16.24 5.33 3.33
N PHE A 195 -15.49 5.49 2.25
CA PHE A 195 -14.04 5.75 2.28
C PHE A 195 -13.72 7.23 2.50
N GLY A 196 -12.66 7.52 3.28
CA GLY A 196 -11.95 8.80 3.19
C GLY A 196 -12.41 9.91 4.14
N GLN A 197 -12.69 9.63 5.42
CA GLN A 197 -12.99 10.69 6.39
C GLN A 197 -11.72 11.31 7.01
N ARG A 198 -10.82 11.87 6.18
CA ARG A 198 -9.62 12.59 6.66
C ARG A 198 -9.95 13.73 7.64
N ASN A 199 -11.19 14.22 7.59
CA ASN A 199 -11.72 15.31 8.42
C ASN A 199 -12.75 14.84 9.46
N LEU A 200 -12.74 13.56 9.87
CA LEU A 200 -13.70 13.04 10.84
C LEU A 200 -13.73 13.87 12.12
N CYS A 201 -12.54 14.16 12.65
CA CYS A 201 -12.35 14.94 13.87
C CYS A 201 -12.94 16.36 13.74
N HIS A 202 -12.79 16.98 12.56
CA HIS A 202 -13.37 18.29 12.28
C HIS A 202 -14.91 18.23 12.21
N ARG A 203 -15.49 17.14 11.68
CA ARG A 203 -16.96 16.98 11.64
C ARG A 203 -17.57 16.87 13.03
N PHE A 204 -16.88 16.23 13.96
CA PHE A 204 -17.33 16.11 15.35
C PHE A 204 -16.92 17.30 16.23
N GLY A 205 -16.21 18.30 15.67
CA GLY A 205 -15.73 19.45 16.44
C GLY A 205 -14.71 19.07 17.50
N ILE A 206 -13.96 17.99 17.29
CA ILE A 206 -12.97 17.47 18.23
C ILE A 206 -11.63 18.16 17.97
N ALA A 207 -11.10 18.81 19.00
CA ALA A 207 -9.79 19.42 18.94
C ALA A 207 -8.67 18.36 18.74
N PRO A 208 -7.61 18.67 17.99
CA PRO A 208 -6.47 17.76 17.82
C PRO A 208 -5.82 17.43 19.18
N PRO A 209 -5.15 16.25 19.30
CA PRO A 209 -4.77 15.34 18.22
C PRO A 209 -5.83 14.27 17.90
N CYS A 210 -6.23 14.21 16.63
CA CYS A 210 -7.17 13.20 16.11
C CYS A 210 -6.92 12.99 14.60
N GLY A 211 -7.06 11.76 14.12
CA GLY A 211 -6.79 11.38 12.73
C GLY A 211 -5.34 10.98 12.48
N ARG A 212 -4.98 10.78 11.21
CA ARG A 212 -3.62 10.35 10.83
C ARG A 212 -2.64 11.50 11.05
N VAL A 213 -1.68 11.30 11.95
CA VAL A 213 -0.65 12.30 12.30
C VAL A 213 0.69 12.04 11.60
N ALA A 214 0.93 10.81 11.14
CA ALA A 214 2.12 10.47 10.36
C ALA A 214 1.83 9.38 9.33
N TRP A 215 2.61 9.36 8.26
CA TRP A 215 2.58 8.32 7.22
C TRP A 215 3.98 8.12 6.64
N ARG A 216 4.35 6.87 6.38
CA ARG A 216 5.56 6.51 5.64
C ARG A 216 5.38 5.21 4.87
N GLN A 217 6.03 5.10 3.72
CA GLN A 217 6.27 3.82 3.05
C GLN A 217 7.53 3.18 3.63
N LEU A 218 7.46 1.91 3.97
CA LEU A 218 8.63 1.11 4.36
C LEU A 218 9.25 0.54 3.08
N ARG A 219 10.56 0.72 2.92
CA ARG A 219 11.36 0.18 1.80
C ARG A 219 12.36 -0.82 2.33
#